data_AF-A0A9X7R4D1-F1
#
_entry.id   AF-A0A9X7R4D1-F1
#
_cell.length_a   1.000
_cell.length_b   1.000
_cell.length_c   1.000
_cell.angle_alpha   90.00
_cell.angle_beta   90.00
_cell.angle_gamma   90.00
#
_symmetry.space_group_name_H-M   'P 1'
#
loop_
_entity.id
_entity.type
_entity.pdbx_description
1 polymer ?
#
loop_
_entity_poly.entity_id
_entity_poly.type
_entity_poly.pdbx_seq_one_letter_code
_entity_poly.pdbx_strand_id
1 'polypeptide(L)'
;MSGYNAVLARNTDKAPQNLGPYAQTVAFSHYNNLSAQLPVDPSSGKLVAGGAKEQAEQCYRNLKAVVESIGHSLNDTVRISIFLTNIADTEAVAKVHAAFFPNYLPTLTTVGVAALPLGAQVQVEALITCGEGTIPNAPQAGDLIKVERNTESAPLSPLSTQTVAFSHYNNLSAQLPIDPRTGKLVAGGVEEQTRQCLRNIKTILESIDVPFDDIVRITVFVKNLADMQAVNQVYTTFFPDSAIARAVGYVPARTVVQAQALPMDALVQVEAVVSHGDGTPPQAVEDRHGIVIKAHNTSAAPKCPYSTQTVAFSHYNHISAQLPLDVKTGELVAGGIKEQASQCFKHLKAIVESIDHTLADVVKVNLYLKNIDDIAAVDEVYASYFPGGVPARRTVAVGALPKGALIQIDAVVANAEGTPPAA
;
A
#
# COMPACT_ATOMS: atom_id res chain seq x y z
N MET A 1 -17.15 -20.74 -17.51
CA MET A 1 -16.62 -19.93 -16.40
C MET A 1 -16.09 -20.88 -15.34
N SER A 2 -14.81 -21.22 -15.40
CA SER A 2 -14.17 -21.87 -14.25
C SER A 2 -14.12 -20.82 -13.15
N GLY A 3 -14.91 -20.97 -12.09
CA GLY A 3 -15.07 -20.02 -10.98
C GLY A 3 -13.85 -19.90 -10.05
N TYR A 4 -12.65 -19.85 -10.64
CA TYR A 4 -11.36 -19.75 -9.96
C TYR A 4 -10.67 -18.46 -10.42
N ASN A 5 -10.05 -17.71 -9.50
CA ASN A 5 -9.48 -16.38 -9.66
C ASN A 5 -10.50 -15.23 -9.85
N ALA A 6 -11.45 -15.08 -8.93
CA ALA A 6 -12.38 -13.95 -8.94
C ALA A 6 -11.92 -12.82 -8.00
N VAL A 7 -11.97 -11.57 -8.47
CA VAL A 7 -11.94 -10.38 -7.61
C VAL A 7 -13.27 -10.29 -6.87
N LEU A 8 -13.26 -10.46 -5.55
CA LEU A 8 -14.47 -10.61 -4.75
C LEU A 8 -14.61 -9.49 -3.74
N ALA A 9 -15.46 -8.53 -4.09
CA ALA A 9 -15.82 -7.41 -3.23
C ALA A 9 -16.92 -7.79 -2.23
N ARG A 10 -16.79 -7.34 -0.98
CA ARG A 10 -17.78 -7.56 0.08
C ARG A 10 -18.01 -6.31 0.91
N ASN A 11 -19.23 -6.21 1.40
CA ASN A 11 -19.69 -5.19 2.34
C ASN A 11 -20.54 -5.85 3.43
N THR A 12 -20.49 -5.31 4.64
CA THR A 12 -21.33 -5.68 5.78
C THR A 12 -22.01 -4.46 6.35
N ASP A 13 -23.28 -4.59 6.72
CA ASP A 13 -24.06 -3.54 7.38
C ASP A 13 -23.55 -3.17 8.78
N LYS A 14 -22.70 -4.02 9.37
CA LYS A 14 -22.05 -3.79 10.67
C LYS A 14 -20.84 -2.85 10.62
N ALA A 15 -20.48 -2.35 9.45
CA ALA A 15 -19.43 -1.36 9.24
C ALA A 15 -19.98 -0.18 8.41
N PRO A 16 -19.31 0.99 8.40
CA PRO A 16 -19.84 2.18 7.75
C PRO A 16 -20.22 1.97 6.28
N GLN A 17 -21.42 2.41 5.92
CA GLN A 17 -21.98 2.32 4.56
C GLN A 17 -21.92 3.67 3.84
N ASN A 18 -22.00 3.62 2.51
CA ASN A 18 -22.23 4.80 1.65
C ASN A 18 -21.19 5.92 1.83
N LEU A 19 -19.94 5.57 2.11
CA LEU A 19 -18.83 6.51 2.28
C LEU A 19 -18.13 6.88 0.96
N GLY A 20 -18.63 6.38 -0.17
CA GLY A 20 -18.12 6.62 -1.52
C GLY A 20 -18.28 5.38 -2.41
N PRO A 21 -17.93 5.48 -3.70
CA PRO A 21 -18.10 4.41 -4.69
C PRO A 21 -17.01 3.34 -4.56
N TYR A 22 -16.89 2.66 -3.43
CA TYR A 22 -15.89 1.61 -3.19
C TYR A 22 -16.41 0.54 -2.22
N ALA A 23 -15.81 -0.64 -2.29
CA ALA A 23 -16.16 -1.77 -1.43
C ALA A 23 -15.38 -1.70 -0.11
N GLN A 24 -15.95 -2.21 0.98
CA GLN A 24 -15.26 -2.28 2.27
C GLN A 24 -14.05 -3.21 2.22
N THR A 25 -14.12 -4.28 1.45
CA THR A 25 -13.03 -5.24 1.28
C THR A 25 -13.09 -5.90 -0.09
N VAL A 26 -11.92 -6.23 -0.66
CA VAL A 26 -11.80 -6.92 -1.94
C VAL A 26 -10.77 -8.03 -1.86
N ALA A 27 -11.24 -9.28 -1.95
CA ALA A 27 -10.43 -10.49 -1.90
C ALA A 27 -9.93 -10.91 -3.29
N PHE A 28 -8.70 -11.40 -3.34
CA PHE A 28 -8.15 -12.08 -4.50
C PHE A 28 -7.02 -13.04 -4.08
N SER A 29 -7.06 -14.28 -4.58
CA SER A 29 -6.11 -15.33 -4.25
C SER A 29 -6.02 -15.56 -2.74
N HIS A 30 -4.88 -15.28 -2.09
CA HIS A 30 -4.70 -15.47 -0.65
C HIS A 30 -4.88 -14.20 0.18
N TYR A 31 -5.13 -13.04 -0.45
CA TYR A 31 -5.16 -11.76 0.25
C TYR A 31 -6.52 -11.08 0.15
N ASN A 32 -6.80 -10.24 1.13
CA ASN A 32 -7.95 -9.34 1.09
C ASN A 32 -7.55 -7.92 1.45
N ASN A 33 -7.82 -7.00 0.52
CA ASN A 33 -7.47 -5.59 0.63
C ASN A 33 -8.66 -4.85 1.24
N LEU A 34 -8.47 -4.26 2.43
CA LEU A 34 -9.54 -3.52 3.09
C LEU A 34 -9.47 -2.05 2.70
N SER A 35 -10.63 -1.45 2.53
CA SER A 35 -10.75 0.00 2.45
C SER A 35 -10.33 0.64 3.78
N ALA A 36 -9.79 1.85 3.71
CA ALA A 36 -9.46 2.59 4.91
C ALA A 36 -10.74 2.83 5.71
N GLN A 37 -10.73 2.42 6.97
CA GLN A 37 -11.84 2.56 7.89
C GLN A 37 -11.78 3.95 8.52
N LEU A 38 -12.83 4.73 8.29
CA LEU A 38 -13.09 5.99 8.98
C LEU A 38 -13.73 5.74 10.34
N PRO A 39 -13.64 6.70 11.28
CA PRO A 39 -14.18 6.56 12.64
C PRO A 39 -15.67 6.89 12.68
N VAL A 40 -16.43 6.31 11.74
CA VAL A 40 -17.88 6.45 11.62
C VAL A 40 -18.55 5.36 12.45
N ASP A 41 -19.55 5.73 13.26
CA ASP A 41 -20.43 4.75 13.89
C ASP A 41 -21.41 4.20 12.83
N PRO A 42 -21.41 2.89 12.54
CA PRO A 42 -22.29 2.28 11.53
C PRO A 42 -23.77 2.52 11.80
N SER A 43 -24.16 2.65 13.06
CA SER A 43 -25.56 2.81 13.50
C SER A 43 -26.12 4.18 13.12
N SER A 44 -25.30 5.22 13.29
CA SER A 44 -25.70 6.62 13.06
C SER A 44 -25.22 7.18 11.71
N GLY A 45 -24.23 6.55 11.08
CA GLY A 45 -23.59 7.04 9.87
C GLY A 45 -22.76 8.32 10.08
N LYS A 46 -22.45 8.67 11.34
CA LYS A 46 -21.72 9.89 11.72
C LYS A 46 -20.36 9.56 12.33
N LEU A 47 -19.42 10.50 12.23
CA LEU A 47 -18.16 10.41 12.98
C LEU A 47 -18.45 10.34 14.49
N VAL A 48 -17.71 9.48 15.19
CA VAL A 48 -17.79 9.43 16.66
C VAL A 48 -17.23 10.72 17.28
N ALA A 49 -17.85 11.15 18.38
CA ALA A 49 -17.35 12.27 19.17
C ALA A 49 -16.06 11.89 19.91
N GLY A 50 -15.28 12.91 20.30
CA GLY A 50 -14.00 12.73 21.00
C GLY A 50 -12.81 13.15 20.13
N GLY A 51 -11.62 12.70 20.51
CA GLY A 51 -10.37 12.97 19.80
C GLY A 51 -9.89 11.77 18.97
N ALA A 52 -8.65 11.84 18.53
CA ALA A 52 -7.99 10.80 17.74
C ALA A 52 -8.02 9.42 18.43
N LYS A 53 -8.01 9.36 19.76
CA LYS A 53 -8.11 8.09 20.50
C LYS A 53 -9.47 7.41 20.28
N GLU A 54 -10.57 8.08 20.60
CA GLU A 54 -11.92 7.54 20.45
C GLU A 54 -12.22 7.21 18.97
N GLN A 55 -11.73 8.04 18.07
CA GLN A 55 -11.80 7.79 16.64
C GLN A 55 -11.00 6.55 16.23
N ALA A 56 -9.77 6.38 16.70
CA ALA A 56 -8.97 5.18 16.39
C ALA A 56 -9.67 3.91 16.87
N GLU A 57 -10.26 3.94 18.07
CA GLU A 57 -11.03 2.79 18.58
C GLU A 57 -12.20 2.45 17.64
N GLN A 58 -12.88 3.46 17.10
CA GLN A 58 -13.95 3.24 16.13
C GLN A 58 -13.42 2.69 14.80
N CYS A 59 -12.30 3.18 14.28
CA CYS A 59 -11.68 2.64 13.07
C CYS A 59 -11.38 1.15 13.21
N TYR A 60 -10.81 0.72 14.35
CA TYR A 60 -10.53 -0.70 14.60
C TYR A 60 -11.79 -1.53 14.85
N ARG A 61 -12.85 -0.99 15.48
CA ARG A 61 -14.15 -1.66 15.58
C ARG A 61 -14.77 -1.90 14.21
N ASN A 62 -14.71 -0.91 13.33
CA ASN A 62 -15.19 -1.01 11.95
C ASN A 62 -14.38 -2.05 11.17
N LEU A 63 -13.04 -2.00 11.28
CA LEU A 63 -12.15 -2.98 10.68
C LEU A 63 -12.48 -4.41 11.14
N LYS A 64 -12.63 -4.60 12.45
CA LYS A 64 -13.02 -5.88 13.05
C LYS A 64 -14.36 -6.37 12.49
N ALA A 65 -15.37 -5.50 12.40
CA ALA A 65 -16.68 -5.87 11.85
C ALA A 65 -16.61 -6.32 10.38
N VAL A 66 -15.80 -5.66 9.55
CA VAL A 66 -15.56 -6.08 8.16
C VAL A 66 -14.89 -7.45 8.13
N VAL A 67 -13.84 -7.67 8.92
CA VAL A 67 -13.10 -8.94 8.95
C VAL A 67 -13.95 -10.10 9.51
N GLU A 68 -14.76 -9.87 10.55
CA GLU A 68 -15.67 -10.89 11.08
C GLU A 68 -16.80 -11.24 10.11
N SER A 69 -17.25 -10.28 9.28
CA SER A 69 -18.31 -10.52 8.29
C SER A 69 -17.91 -11.50 7.18
N ILE A 70 -16.60 -11.71 6.99
CA ILE A 70 -16.04 -12.65 6.03
C ILE A 70 -15.52 -13.93 6.71
N GLY A 71 -15.85 -14.14 7.99
CA GLY A 71 -15.48 -15.36 8.73
C GLY A 71 -14.07 -15.38 9.30
N HIS A 72 -13.42 -14.21 9.38
CA HIS A 72 -12.03 -14.06 9.81
C HIS A 72 -11.88 -13.23 11.09
N SER A 73 -10.65 -13.05 11.57
CA SER A 73 -10.35 -12.22 12.73
C SER A 73 -9.21 -11.24 12.47
N LEU A 74 -9.04 -10.22 13.31
CA LEU A 74 -7.90 -9.29 13.18
C LEU A 74 -6.54 -10.00 13.32
N ASN A 75 -6.47 -11.20 13.89
CA ASN A 75 -5.26 -12.01 13.88
C ASN A 75 -4.83 -12.43 12.47
N ASP A 76 -5.67 -12.28 11.44
CA ASP A 76 -5.31 -12.51 10.03
C ASP A 76 -4.60 -11.30 9.39
N THR A 77 -4.37 -10.22 10.15
CA THR A 77 -3.76 -9.00 9.61
C THR A 77 -2.28 -9.18 9.32
N VAL A 78 -1.85 -8.74 8.14
CA VAL A 78 -0.46 -8.69 7.68
C VAL A 78 0.14 -7.31 7.89
N ARG A 79 -0.63 -6.28 7.52
CA ARG A 79 -0.19 -4.88 7.51
C ARG A 79 -1.30 -3.96 7.95
N ILE A 80 -0.94 -2.96 8.74
CA ILE A 80 -1.75 -1.82 9.15
C ILE A 80 -1.09 -0.52 8.67
N SER A 81 -1.90 0.36 8.10
CA SER A 81 -1.51 1.75 7.80
C SER A 81 -2.40 2.71 8.57
N ILE A 82 -1.80 3.60 9.36
CA ILE A 82 -2.47 4.62 10.16
C ILE A 82 -2.14 5.99 9.59
N PHE A 83 -3.17 6.78 9.28
CA PHE A 83 -3.02 8.16 8.84
C PHE A 83 -3.64 9.08 9.87
N LEU A 84 -2.90 10.12 10.27
CA LEU A 84 -3.28 11.06 11.34
C LEU A 84 -3.26 12.49 10.80
N THR A 85 -4.25 13.32 11.13
CA THR A 85 -4.20 14.76 10.81
C THR A 85 -3.29 15.53 11.79
N ASN A 86 -3.03 14.97 12.96
CA ASN A 86 -2.11 15.49 13.95
C ASN A 86 -1.20 14.37 14.46
N ILE A 87 0.09 14.43 14.10
CA ILE A 87 1.05 13.38 14.47
C ILE A 87 1.31 13.29 15.98
N ALA A 88 1.00 14.35 16.75
CA ALA A 88 1.14 14.33 18.21
C ALA A 88 0.19 13.31 18.88
N ASP A 89 -0.88 12.89 18.19
CA ASP A 89 -1.83 11.89 18.70
C ASP A 89 -1.31 10.45 18.57
N THR A 90 -0.12 10.24 18.00
CA THR A 90 0.46 8.91 17.75
C THR A 90 0.51 8.04 19.02
N GLU A 91 0.86 8.59 20.18
CA GLU A 91 0.93 7.80 21.41
C GLU A 91 -0.45 7.29 21.86
N ALA A 92 -1.48 8.14 21.74
CA ALA A 92 -2.84 7.77 22.11
C ALA A 92 -3.38 6.68 21.16
N VAL A 93 -3.14 6.83 19.86
CA VAL A 93 -3.56 5.87 18.83
C VAL A 93 -2.76 4.55 18.92
N ALA A 94 -1.48 4.60 19.28
CA ALA A 94 -0.65 3.42 19.52
C ALA A 94 -1.20 2.53 20.63
N LYS A 95 -1.67 3.13 21.74
CA LYS A 95 -2.30 2.37 22.84
C LYS A 95 -3.56 1.64 22.38
N VAL A 96 -4.36 2.29 21.53
CA VAL A 96 -5.54 1.65 20.93
C VAL A 96 -5.12 0.52 20.01
N HIS A 97 -4.17 0.76 19.09
CA HIS A 97 -3.65 -0.28 18.19
C HIS A 97 -3.21 -1.53 18.95
N ALA A 98 -2.36 -1.36 19.98
CA ALA A 98 -1.88 -2.47 20.80
C ALA A 98 -3.01 -3.28 21.45
N ALA A 99 -4.10 -2.63 21.86
CA ALA A 99 -5.25 -3.32 22.46
C ALA A 99 -6.02 -4.23 21.48
N PHE A 100 -5.96 -3.96 20.17
CA PHE A 100 -6.57 -4.81 19.14
C PHE A 100 -5.65 -5.95 18.66
N PHE A 101 -4.39 -5.95 19.09
CA PHE A 101 -3.35 -6.89 18.67
C PHE A 101 -2.60 -7.50 19.87
N PRO A 102 -3.30 -8.16 20.82
CA PRO A 102 -2.69 -8.59 22.09
C PRO A 102 -1.72 -9.77 21.97
N ASN A 103 -1.83 -10.58 20.91
CA ASN A 103 -1.09 -11.83 20.76
C ASN A 103 -0.18 -11.87 19.53
N TYR A 104 -0.29 -10.88 18.65
CA TYR A 104 0.39 -10.83 17.36
C TYR A 104 0.45 -9.38 16.90
N LEU A 105 1.57 -8.94 16.35
CA LEU A 105 1.74 -7.58 15.82
C LEU A 105 1.88 -7.61 14.29
N PRO A 106 1.02 -6.89 13.53
CA PRO A 106 1.21 -6.73 12.10
C PRO A 106 2.38 -5.80 11.79
N THR A 107 2.74 -5.71 10.50
CA THR A 107 3.56 -4.59 10.05
C THR A 107 2.78 -3.28 10.13
N LEU A 108 3.49 -2.18 10.38
CA LEU A 108 2.88 -0.89 10.67
C LEU A 108 3.53 0.24 9.86
N THR A 109 2.66 1.08 9.31
CA THR A 109 3.00 2.38 8.72
C THR A 109 2.17 3.45 9.43
N THR A 110 2.81 4.53 9.92
CA THR A 110 2.12 5.67 10.54
C THR A 110 2.57 6.96 9.89
N VAL A 111 1.62 7.75 9.37
CA VAL A 111 1.94 8.96 8.58
C VAL A 111 1.00 10.11 8.96
N GLY A 112 1.57 11.29 9.15
CA GLY A 112 0.81 12.54 9.28
C GLY A 112 0.36 13.05 7.91
N VAL A 113 -0.92 13.35 7.76
CA VAL A 113 -1.56 13.81 6.51
C VAL A 113 -2.25 15.16 6.72
N ALA A 114 -2.55 15.87 5.63
CA ALA A 114 -3.13 17.20 5.70
C ALA A 114 -4.61 17.16 6.14
N ALA A 115 -5.38 16.20 5.62
CA ALA A 115 -6.76 15.98 6.01
C ALA A 115 -7.24 14.58 5.64
N LEU A 116 -8.35 14.17 6.26
CA LEU A 116 -9.04 12.90 6.00
C LEU A 116 -10.51 13.17 5.67
N PRO A 117 -11.19 12.24 4.98
CA PRO A 117 -12.61 12.38 4.68
C PRO A 117 -13.46 12.65 5.92
N LEU A 118 -14.53 13.44 5.75
CA LEU A 118 -15.47 13.85 6.80
C LEU A 118 -14.85 14.70 7.93
N GLY A 119 -13.57 15.10 7.82
CA GLY A 119 -12.86 15.78 8.91
C GLY A 119 -12.40 14.84 10.02
N ALA A 120 -12.26 13.55 9.72
CA ALA A 120 -11.68 12.58 10.66
C ALA A 120 -10.25 12.97 11.05
N GLN A 121 -9.84 12.63 12.27
CA GLN A 121 -8.49 12.85 12.80
C GLN A 121 -7.58 11.65 12.55
N VAL A 122 -8.17 10.47 12.37
CA VAL A 122 -7.47 9.21 12.11
C VAL A 122 -8.27 8.31 11.16
N GLN A 123 -7.58 7.57 10.30
CA GLN A 123 -8.14 6.42 9.59
C GLN A 123 -7.15 5.25 9.63
N VAL A 124 -7.68 4.03 9.54
CA VAL A 124 -6.88 2.80 9.60
C VAL A 124 -7.19 1.91 8.41
N GLU A 125 -6.17 1.48 7.70
CA GLU A 125 -6.24 0.54 6.57
C GLU A 125 -5.54 -0.77 6.93
N ALA A 126 -6.05 -1.89 6.39
CA ALA A 126 -5.44 -3.21 6.60
C ALA A 126 -5.29 -4.02 5.32
N LEU A 127 -4.30 -4.90 5.32
CA LEU A 127 -4.17 -6.06 4.43
C LEU A 127 -4.20 -7.31 5.30
N ILE A 128 -5.01 -8.31 4.91
CA ILE A 128 -5.19 -9.54 5.69
C ILE A 128 -5.01 -10.80 4.84
N THR A 129 -4.72 -11.92 5.48
CA THR A 129 -4.37 -13.23 4.89
C THR A 129 -5.56 -14.07 4.41
N CYS A 130 -6.73 -13.47 4.20
CA CYS A 130 -7.94 -14.20 3.85
C CYS A 130 -8.48 -13.85 2.47
N GLY A 131 -7.76 -14.28 1.44
CA GLY A 131 -8.25 -14.17 0.07
C GLY A 131 -9.27 -15.24 -0.30
N GLU A 132 -9.80 -15.10 -1.50
CA GLU A 132 -10.66 -16.08 -2.15
C GLU A 132 -10.33 -16.18 -3.63
N GLY A 133 -10.71 -17.30 -4.24
CA GLY A 133 -10.50 -17.54 -5.66
C GLY A 133 -9.19 -18.22 -5.99
N THR A 134 -8.64 -19.07 -5.11
CA THR A 134 -7.50 -19.92 -5.46
C THR A 134 -7.88 -20.97 -6.51
N ILE A 135 -6.94 -21.35 -7.37
CA ILE A 135 -7.08 -22.47 -8.31
C ILE A 135 -7.33 -23.79 -7.55
N PRO A 136 -8.08 -24.76 -8.13
CA PRO A 136 -8.20 -26.10 -7.56
C PRO A 136 -6.82 -26.72 -7.37
N ASN A 137 -6.60 -27.34 -6.20
CA ASN A 137 -5.34 -28.00 -5.81
C ASN A 137 -4.14 -27.08 -5.48
N ALA A 138 -4.30 -25.75 -5.43
CA ALA A 138 -3.32 -24.89 -4.76
C ALA A 138 -3.54 -24.89 -3.24
N PRO A 139 -2.47 -24.68 -2.43
CA PRO A 139 -2.60 -24.46 -0.99
C PRO A 139 -3.63 -23.36 -0.71
N GLN A 140 -4.62 -23.65 0.12
CA GLN A 140 -5.62 -22.66 0.50
C GLN A 140 -5.03 -21.69 1.52
N ALA A 141 -5.66 -20.52 1.74
CA ALA A 141 -5.21 -19.58 2.77
C ALA A 141 -5.07 -20.22 4.16
N GLY A 142 -5.88 -21.23 4.49
CA GLY A 142 -5.78 -22.00 5.74
C GLY A 142 -4.62 -23.01 5.80
N ASP A 143 -4.00 -23.34 4.67
CA ASP A 143 -2.81 -24.20 4.59
C ASP A 143 -1.51 -23.38 4.70
N LEU A 144 -1.63 -22.04 4.62
CA LEU A 144 -0.53 -21.11 4.64
C LEU A 144 -0.34 -20.55 6.05
N ILE A 145 0.92 -20.38 6.43
CA ILE A 145 1.32 -19.84 7.73
C ILE A 145 1.69 -18.37 7.53
N LYS A 146 1.20 -17.51 8.43
CA LYS A 146 1.71 -16.15 8.55
C LYS A 146 2.92 -16.15 9.46
N VAL A 147 4.04 -15.60 9.00
CA VAL A 147 5.33 -15.65 9.73
C VAL A 147 5.84 -14.24 9.98
N GLU A 148 5.85 -13.81 11.24
CA GLU A 148 6.55 -12.60 11.66
C GLU A 148 8.06 -12.86 11.89
N ARG A 149 8.90 -11.90 11.47
CA ARG A 149 10.34 -11.93 11.78
C ARG A 149 10.85 -10.55 12.17
N ASN A 150 11.79 -10.57 13.12
CA ASN A 150 12.55 -9.41 13.59
C ASN A 150 14.04 -9.76 13.69
N THR A 151 14.89 -8.78 13.47
CA THR A 151 16.32 -8.82 13.77
C THR A 151 16.70 -7.65 14.68
N GLU A 152 17.61 -7.90 15.62
CA GLU A 152 18.16 -6.87 16.51
C GLU A 152 19.04 -5.85 15.75
N SER A 153 19.47 -6.19 14.54
CA SER A 153 20.30 -5.34 13.68
C SER A 153 19.51 -4.25 12.95
N ALA A 154 18.19 -4.18 13.11
CA ALA A 154 17.33 -3.15 12.56
C ALA A 154 16.39 -2.59 13.65
N PRO A 155 15.79 -1.39 13.45
CA PRO A 155 14.94 -0.78 14.47
C PRO A 155 13.79 -1.70 14.92
N LEU A 156 13.66 -1.88 16.23
CA LEU A 156 12.59 -2.67 16.85
C LEU A 156 11.46 -1.75 17.33
N SER A 157 10.24 -2.30 17.37
CA SER A 157 9.04 -1.59 17.83
C SER A 157 8.18 -2.52 18.69
N PRO A 158 7.64 -2.06 19.83
CA PRO A 158 6.68 -2.84 20.60
C PRO A 158 5.28 -2.86 19.98
N LEU A 159 5.05 -2.09 18.90
CA LEU A 159 3.74 -1.94 18.25
C LEU A 159 3.66 -2.66 16.91
N SER A 160 4.77 -3.20 16.42
CA SER A 160 4.83 -3.80 15.08
C SER A 160 6.00 -4.76 14.97
N THR A 161 5.83 -5.81 14.18
CA THR A 161 6.98 -6.59 13.71
C THR A 161 7.64 -5.91 12.50
N GLN A 162 8.93 -6.17 12.26
CA GLN A 162 9.67 -5.65 11.12
C GLN A 162 9.11 -6.20 9.80
N THR A 163 8.82 -7.51 9.76
CA THR A 163 8.31 -8.18 8.57
C THR A 163 7.20 -9.17 8.90
N VAL A 164 6.24 -9.30 7.98
CA VAL A 164 5.23 -10.35 7.99
C VAL A 164 5.18 -10.99 6.61
N ALA A 165 5.63 -12.24 6.55
CA ALA A 165 5.53 -13.07 5.37
C ALA A 165 4.23 -13.89 5.38
N PHE A 166 3.58 -13.98 4.23
CA PHE A 166 2.43 -14.85 4.01
C PHE A 166 2.36 -15.19 2.51
N SER A 167 1.92 -16.39 2.14
CA SER A 167 1.90 -16.81 0.72
C SER A 167 3.24 -16.48 0.03
N HIS A 168 3.24 -15.67 -1.02
CA HIS A 168 4.42 -15.27 -1.78
C HIS A 168 4.99 -13.89 -1.42
N TYR A 169 4.38 -13.13 -0.50
CA TYR A 169 4.83 -11.77 -0.19
C TYR A 169 5.32 -11.63 1.23
N ASN A 170 6.26 -10.70 1.42
CA ASN A 170 6.65 -10.19 2.72
C ASN A 170 6.43 -8.69 2.76
N ASN A 171 5.65 -8.24 3.74
CA ASN A 171 5.34 -6.84 3.97
C ASN A 171 6.25 -6.34 5.08
N LEU A 172 6.88 -5.18 4.90
CA LEU A 172 7.74 -4.59 5.91
C LEU A 172 7.01 -3.42 6.59
N SER A 173 7.22 -3.29 7.90
CA SER A 173 6.90 -2.05 8.60
C SER A 173 7.69 -0.90 7.98
N ALA A 174 7.07 0.26 7.86
CA ALA A 174 7.72 1.39 7.23
C ALA A 174 8.92 1.85 8.06
N GLN A 175 10.11 1.81 7.45
CA GLN A 175 11.37 2.06 8.12
C GLN A 175 11.64 3.56 8.25
N LEU A 176 11.79 3.99 9.50
CA LEU A 176 12.29 5.31 9.86
C LEU A 176 13.83 5.35 9.80
N PRO A 177 14.44 6.56 9.75
CA PRO A 177 15.88 6.72 9.65
C PRO A 177 16.57 6.58 11.02
N ILE A 178 16.22 5.51 11.75
CA ILE A 178 16.73 5.21 13.09
C ILE A 178 18.05 4.41 12.95
N ASP A 179 19.09 4.80 13.69
CA ASP A 179 20.26 3.93 13.89
C ASP A 179 19.89 2.84 14.91
N PRO A 180 19.86 1.55 14.52
CA PRO A 180 19.43 0.46 15.39
C PRO A 180 20.28 0.32 16.67
N ARG A 181 21.55 0.76 16.66
CA ARG A 181 22.42 0.70 17.84
C ARG A 181 22.07 1.73 18.90
N THR A 182 21.51 2.87 18.48
CA THR A 182 21.22 3.99 19.38
C THR A 182 19.74 4.19 19.66
N GLY A 183 18.86 3.64 18.80
CA GLY A 183 17.42 3.89 18.85
C GLY A 183 17.01 5.32 18.50
N LYS A 184 17.93 6.14 17.97
CA LYS A 184 17.70 7.55 17.62
C LYS A 184 17.73 7.75 16.11
N LEU A 185 17.08 8.83 15.63
CA LEU A 185 17.25 9.26 14.25
C LEU A 185 18.72 9.55 13.96
N VAL A 186 19.19 9.18 12.77
CA VAL A 186 20.53 9.58 12.32
C VAL A 186 20.60 11.10 12.15
N ALA A 187 21.73 11.68 12.53
CA ALA A 187 22.02 13.08 12.28
C ALA A 187 22.24 13.34 10.78
N GLY A 188 21.96 14.56 10.33
CA GLY A 188 22.13 14.97 8.94
C GLY A 188 20.80 15.41 8.31
N GLY A 189 20.82 15.52 6.98
CA GLY A 189 19.67 15.90 6.17
C GLY A 189 18.92 14.69 5.61
N VAL A 190 18.11 14.95 4.60
CA VAL A 190 17.27 13.95 3.96
C VAL A 190 18.07 12.83 3.29
N GLU A 191 19.31 13.10 2.84
CA GLU A 191 20.17 12.07 2.25
C GLU A 191 20.59 11.02 3.29
N GLU A 192 21.14 11.46 4.43
CA GLU A 192 21.53 10.58 5.54
C GLU A 192 20.34 9.75 6.00
N GLN A 193 19.19 10.39 6.17
CA GLN A 193 17.97 9.73 6.58
C GLN A 193 17.45 8.73 5.53
N THR A 194 17.43 9.08 4.25
CA THR A 194 17.00 8.16 3.18
C THR A 194 17.86 6.92 3.17
N ARG A 195 19.19 7.10 3.28
CA ARG A 195 20.15 5.99 3.32
C ARG A 195 19.96 5.11 4.53
N GLN A 196 19.64 5.69 5.69
CA GLN A 196 19.36 4.89 6.87
C GLN A 196 18.07 4.09 6.72
N CYS A 197 17.00 4.66 6.16
CA CYS A 197 15.76 3.91 5.88
C CYS A 197 16.05 2.70 4.98
N LEU A 198 16.76 2.91 3.86
CA LEU A 198 17.09 1.85 2.91
C LEU A 198 18.08 0.82 3.49
N ARG A 199 19.04 1.23 4.34
CA ARG A 199 19.90 0.31 5.09
C ARG A 199 19.11 -0.55 6.06
N ASN A 200 18.17 0.03 6.80
CA ASN A 200 17.30 -0.70 7.72
C ASN A 200 16.49 -1.76 6.96
N ILE A 201 15.90 -1.40 5.82
CA ILE A 201 15.23 -2.35 4.92
C ILE A 201 16.21 -3.45 4.48
N LYS A 202 17.41 -3.08 3.99
CA LYS A 202 18.41 -4.06 3.53
C LYS A 202 18.79 -5.05 4.63
N THR A 203 19.09 -4.58 5.84
CA THR A 203 19.44 -5.43 6.98
C THR A 203 18.30 -6.35 7.39
N ILE A 204 17.05 -5.89 7.32
CA ILE A 204 15.87 -6.72 7.55
C ILE A 204 15.80 -7.84 6.50
N LEU A 205 15.96 -7.52 5.21
CA LEU A 205 15.90 -8.51 4.13
C LEU A 205 17.06 -9.52 4.19
N GLU A 206 18.27 -9.06 4.48
CA GLU A 206 19.44 -9.92 4.70
C GLU A 206 19.23 -10.88 5.88
N SER A 207 18.51 -10.47 6.93
CA SER A 207 18.21 -11.35 8.08
C SER A 207 17.23 -12.48 7.79
N ILE A 208 16.56 -12.43 6.64
CA ILE A 208 15.62 -13.44 6.16
C ILE A 208 16.08 -14.07 4.83
N ASP A 209 17.36 -13.88 4.47
CA ASP A 209 17.99 -14.39 3.24
C ASP A 209 17.31 -13.93 1.93
N VAL A 210 16.75 -12.71 1.93
CA VAL A 210 16.08 -12.11 0.77
C VAL A 210 16.93 -10.98 0.17
N PRO A 211 17.17 -10.97 -1.15
CA PRO A 211 17.93 -9.90 -1.78
C PRO A 211 17.10 -8.60 -1.88
N PHE A 212 17.79 -7.46 -1.88
CA PHE A 212 17.15 -6.15 -1.96
C PHE A 212 16.37 -5.92 -3.27
N ASP A 213 16.79 -6.59 -4.35
CA ASP A 213 16.13 -6.52 -5.66
C ASP A 213 14.77 -7.22 -5.69
N ASP A 214 14.41 -8.03 -4.68
CA ASP A 214 13.09 -8.65 -4.59
C ASP A 214 12.01 -7.68 -4.09
N ILE A 215 12.37 -6.44 -3.79
CA ILE A 215 11.38 -5.40 -3.51
C ILE A 215 10.57 -5.15 -4.80
N VAL A 216 9.25 -5.36 -4.74
CA VAL A 216 8.32 -5.15 -5.86
C VAL A 216 7.55 -3.84 -5.77
N ARG A 217 7.37 -3.31 -4.56
CA ARG A 217 6.71 -2.03 -4.31
C ARG A 217 7.42 -1.26 -3.21
N ILE A 218 7.65 0.03 -3.44
CA ILE A 218 8.08 0.99 -2.42
C ILE A 218 7.10 2.16 -2.33
N THR A 219 6.82 2.61 -1.11
CA THR A 219 6.23 3.93 -0.87
C THR A 219 7.22 4.78 -0.10
N VAL A 220 7.57 5.93 -0.66
CA VAL A 220 8.46 6.91 -0.04
C VAL A 220 7.60 8.06 0.48
N PHE A 221 7.59 8.22 1.81
CA PHE A 221 6.99 9.38 2.46
C PHE A 221 8.08 10.41 2.72
N VAL A 222 7.91 11.64 2.24
CA VAL A 222 8.84 12.75 2.47
C VAL A 222 8.11 13.93 3.12
N LYS A 223 8.80 14.66 3.99
CA LYS A 223 8.23 15.87 4.59
C LYS A 223 8.19 17.04 3.59
N ASN A 224 9.14 17.08 2.65
CA ASN A 224 9.24 18.13 1.63
C ASN A 224 9.54 17.53 0.25
N LEU A 225 8.71 17.82 -0.76
CA LEU A 225 8.95 17.34 -2.13
C LEU A 225 10.19 17.94 -2.79
N ALA A 226 10.70 19.08 -2.30
CA ALA A 226 11.94 19.67 -2.81
C ALA A 226 13.17 18.75 -2.57
N ASP A 227 13.08 17.86 -1.58
CA ASP A 227 14.14 16.92 -1.23
C ASP A 227 14.23 15.72 -2.19
N MET A 228 13.27 15.57 -3.12
CA MET A 228 13.17 14.37 -3.94
C MET A 228 14.39 14.13 -4.83
N GLN A 229 15.11 15.16 -5.24
CA GLN A 229 16.36 14.96 -5.99
C GLN A 229 17.41 14.23 -5.14
N ALA A 230 17.59 14.67 -3.89
CA ALA A 230 18.52 14.08 -2.93
C ALA A 230 18.08 12.64 -2.55
N VAL A 231 16.78 12.43 -2.31
CA VAL A 231 16.21 11.09 -2.08
C VAL A 231 16.48 10.17 -3.27
N ASN A 232 16.26 10.64 -4.50
CA ASN A 232 16.49 9.85 -5.71
C ASN A 232 17.97 9.50 -5.88
N GLN A 233 18.89 10.44 -5.61
CA GLN A 233 20.32 10.17 -5.69
C GLN A 233 20.73 9.03 -4.76
N VAL A 234 20.26 9.04 -3.51
CA VAL A 234 20.50 7.93 -2.58
C VAL A 234 19.80 6.65 -3.04
N TYR A 235 18.54 6.73 -3.43
CA TYR A 235 17.75 5.58 -3.90
C TYR A 235 18.45 4.82 -5.04
N THR A 236 19.04 5.54 -6.01
CA THR A 236 19.78 4.93 -7.12
C THR A 236 21.07 4.22 -6.73
N THR A 237 21.58 4.40 -5.51
CA THR A 237 22.71 3.60 -5.02
C THR A 237 22.28 2.24 -4.49
N PHE A 238 20.99 2.04 -4.22
CA PHE A 238 20.42 0.78 -3.75
C PHE A 238 19.72 0.01 -4.87
N PHE A 239 19.24 0.70 -5.90
CA PHE A 239 18.63 0.05 -7.06
C PHE A 239 19.36 0.39 -8.35
N PRO A 240 19.67 -0.62 -9.19
CA PRO A 240 19.54 -2.05 -8.90
C PRO A 240 20.71 -2.54 -8.02
N ASP A 241 20.46 -3.41 -7.04
CA ASP A 241 21.48 -3.84 -6.05
C ASP A 241 22.38 -4.96 -6.61
N SER A 242 21.85 -5.83 -7.49
CA SER A 242 22.58 -6.94 -8.12
C SER A 242 22.97 -6.66 -9.58
N ALA A 243 23.97 -7.40 -10.07
CA ALA A 243 24.39 -7.33 -11.48
C ALA A 243 23.27 -7.74 -12.45
N ILE A 244 22.40 -8.68 -12.06
CA ILE A 244 21.28 -9.15 -12.87
C ILE A 244 20.24 -8.04 -12.98
N ALA A 245 19.81 -7.45 -11.86
CA ALA A 245 18.86 -6.35 -11.85
C ALA A 245 19.40 -5.11 -12.61
N ARG A 246 20.72 -4.88 -12.58
CA ARG A 246 21.40 -3.86 -13.41
C ARG A 246 21.32 -4.15 -14.91
N ALA A 247 21.48 -5.40 -15.32
CA ALA A 247 21.38 -5.78 -16.73
C ALA A 247 19.95 -5.62 -17.27
N VAL A 248 18.93 -5.88 -16.45
CA VAL A 248 17.52 -5.75 -16.86
C VAL A 248 16.89 -4.39 -16.53
N GLY A 249 17.63 -3.50 -15.85
CA GLY A 249 17.17 -2.14 -15.50
C GLY A 249 15.96 -2.10 -14.56
N TYR A 250 15.81 -3.12 -13.72
CA TYR A 250 14.65 -3.27 -12.85
C TYR A 250 14.67 -2.26 -11.69
N VAL A 251 13.52 -1.62 -11.45
CA VAL A 251 13.21 -0.81 -10.28
C VAL A 251 11.77 -1.08 -9.84
N PRO A 252 11.48 -1.12 -8.52
CA PRO A 252 10.15 -1.44 -8.03
C PRO A 252 9.08 -0.43 -8.49
N ALA A 253 7.82 -0.84 -8.39
CA ALA A 253 6.71 0.10 -8.45
C ALA A 253 6.84 1.07 -7.27
N ARG A 254 6.64 2.37 -7.53
CA ARG A 254 6.94 3.42 -6.56
C ARG A 254 5.82 4.43 -6.44
N THR A 255 5.51 4.78 -5.20
CA THR A 255 4.69 5.95 -4.86
C THR A 255 5.51 6.92 -4.01
N VAL A 256 5.43 8.21 -4.33
CA VAL A 256 6.01 9.29 -3.52
C VAL A 256 4.87 10.09 -2.91
N VAL A 257 4.91 10.29 -1.60
CA VAL A 257 3.85 10.98 -0.85
C VAL A 257 4.48 12.07 0.00
N GLN A 258 3.99 13.31 -0.11
CA GLN A 258 4.36 14.32 0.85
C GLN A 258 3.56 14.14 2.14
N ALA A 259 4.23 13.66 3.19
CA ALA A 259 3.65 13.61 4.53
C ALA A 259 3.63 15.01 5.13
N GLN A 260 2.57 15.34 5.87
CA GLN A 260 2.51 16.57 6.68
C GLN A 260 3.49 16.49 7.86
N ALA A 261 3.64 15.29 8.42
CA ALA A 261 4.60 14.97 9.45
C ALA A 261 4.89 13.46 9.45
N LEU A 262 6.06 13.10 9.96
CA LEU A 262 6.47 11.71 10.16
C LEU A 262 6.80 11.50 11.65
N PRO A 263 6.72 10.25 12.15
CA PRO A 263 7.14 9.94 13.51
C PRO A 263 8.58 10.41 13.79
N MET A 264 8.83 10.83 15.03
CA MET A 264 10.13 11.38 15.49
C MET A 264 10.59 12.64 14.75
N ASP A 265 9.70 13.29 14.00
CA ASP A 265 10.03 14.40 13.10
C ASP A 265 11.04 14.05 11.99
N ALA A 266 11.01 12.78 11.53
CA ALA A 266 11.81 12.35 10.40
C ALA A 266 11.49 13.15 9.12
N LEU A 267 12.49 13.29 8.25
CA LEU A 267 12.36 13.95 6.94
C LEU A 267 11.85 12.97 5.87
N VAL A 268 12.10 11.68 6.05
CA VAL A 268 11.74 10.61 5.13
C VAL A 268 11.45 9.31 5.88
N GLN A 269 10.53 8.51 5.36
CA GLN A 269 10.21 7.15 5.80
C GLN A 269 9.92 6.29 4.57
N VAL A 270 10.30 5.01 4.59
CA VAL A 270 10.15 4.11 3.43
C VAL A 270 9.41 2.84 3.83
N GLU A 271 8.30 2.55 3.13
CA GLU A 271 7.57 1.28 3.19
C GLU A 271 7.97 0.40 2.00
N ALA A 272 8.15 -0.91 2.21
CA ALA A 272 8.48 -1.88 1.16
C ALA A 272 7.59 -3.13 1.21
N VAL A 273 7.31 -3.70 0.03
CA VAL A 273 6.72 -5.03 -0.16
C VAL A 273 7.62 -5.82 -1.09
N VAL A 274 7.82 -7.09 -0.74
CA VAL A 274 8.87 -7.94 -1.28
C VAL A 274 8.25 -9.20 -1.86
N SER A 275 8.76 -9.64 -3.00
CA SER A 275 8.40 -10.86 -3.73
C SER A 275 9.00 -12.12 -3.10
N HIS A 276 8.94 -12.22 -1.79
CA HIS A 276 9.39 -13.39 -1.06
C HIS A 276 8.40 -13.69 0.04
N GLY A 277 7.91 -14.91 0.12
CA GLY A 277 7.03 -15.33 1.19
C GLY A 277 7.51 -16.64 1.80
N ASP A 278 7.55 -16.68 3.12
CA ASP A 278 7.95 -17.84 3.93
C ASP A 278 6.74 -18.63 4.46
N GLY A 279 5.55 -18.35 3.93
CA GLY A 279 4.28 -18.77 4.52
C GLY A 279 3.88 -20.22 4.27
N THR A 280 4.83 -21.11 4.03
CA THR A 280 4.62 -22.50 3.60
C THR A 280 5.69 -23.39 4.24
N PRO A 281 5.38 -24.64 4.63
CA PRO A 281 6.41 -25.70 4.77
C PRO A 281 7.27 -25.74 3.49
N PRO A 282 8.55 -26.16 3.52
CA PRO A 282 9.52 -25.82 2.47
C PRO A 282 8.86 -25.92 1.10
N GLN A 283 8.59 -24.75 0.46
CA GLN A 283 7.85 -24.70 -0.80
C GLN A 283 8.47 -25.73 -1.70
N ALA A 284 7.65 -26.63 -2.23
CA ALA A 284 8.14 -27.62 -3.16
C ALA A 284 8.96 -26.89 -4.22
N VAL A 285 10.06 -27.49 -4.63
CA VAL A 285 10.99 -26.87 -5.58
C VAL A 285 10.19 -26.40 -6.80
N GLU A 286 9.21 -27.17 -7.28
CA GLU A 286 8.25 -26.77 -8.32
C GLU A 286 7.47 -25.46 -8.09
N ASP A 287 7.11 -25.09 -6.86
CA ASP A 287 6.31 -23.87 -6.56
C ASP A 287 7.15 -22.58 -6.63
N ARG A 288 8.48 -22.69 -6.53
CA ARG A 288 9.42 -21.56 -6.67
C ARG A 288 9.96 -21.41 -8.10
N HIS A 289 9.97 -22.49 -8.88
CA HIS A 289 10.54 -22.50 -10.22
C HIS A 289 9.53 -21.99 -11.26
N GLY A 290 9.43 -20.66 -11.40
CA GLY A 290 8.67 -20.04 -12.48
C GLY A 290 8.03 -18.69 -12.16
N ILE A 291 7.94 -18.34 -10.88
CA ILE A 291 7.45 -17.03 -10.44
C ILE A 291 8.59 -16.04 -10.57
N VAL A 292 8.46 -15.11 -11.51
CA VAL A 292 9.49 -14.12 -11.83
C VAL A 292 8.89 -12.73 -11.69
N ILE A 293 9.65 -11.80 -11.11
CA ILE A 293 9.28 -10.40 -11.11
C ILE A 293 9.22 -9.89 -12.55
N LYS A 294 8.05 -9.47 -13.01
CA LYS A 294 7.84 -8.92 -14.36
C LYS A 294 7.52 -7.44 -14.27
N ALA A 295 8.49 -6.63 -14.64
CA ALA A 295 8.34 -5.19 -14.79
C ALA A 295 7.87 -4.83 -16.22
N HIS A 296 6.89 -3.93 -16.34
CA HIS A 296 6.44 -3.43 -17.64
C HIS A 296 6.19 -1.92 -17.62
N ASN A 297 6.53 -1.27 -18.74
CA ASN A 297 6.24 0.14 -18.99
C ASN A 297 5.62 0.30 -20.39
N THR A 298 4.44 0.89 -20.46
CA THR A 298 3.80 1.32 -21.71
C THR A 298 4.19 2.75 -22.08
N SER A 299 4.14 3.08 -23.37
CA SER A 299 4.26 4.47 -23.85
C SER A 299 2.97 5.28 -23.68
N ALA A 300 1.86 4.65 -23.28
CA ALA A 300 0.55 5.30 -23.11
C ALA A 300 0.33 5.89 -21.70
N ALA A 301 1.34 5.85 -20.83
CA ALA A 301 1.32 6.47 -19.51
C ALA A 301 2.70 7.10 -19.20
N PRO A 302 2.80 8.04 -18.23
CA PRO A 302 4.05 8.70 -17.89
C PRO A 302 5.09 7.72 -17.35
N LYS A 303 6.33 7.82 -17.86
CA LYS A 303 7.46 7.01 -17.39
C LYS A 303 8.30 7.80 -16.38
N CYS A 304 8.91 7.11 -15.43
CA CYS A 304 9.81 7.68 -14.44
C CYS A 304 11.12 6.87 -14.44
N PRO A 305 12.31 7.51 -14.42
CA PRO A 305 13.58 6.79 -14.39
C PRO A 305 13.84 6.05 -13.07
N TYR A 306 13.03 6.28 -12.04
CA TYR A 306 13.23 5.75 -10.69
C TYR A 306 12.16 4.72 -10.28
N SER A 307 11.26 4.34 -11.18
CA SER A 307 10.19 3.38 -10.90
C SER A 307 9.62 2.76 -12.17
N THR A 308 9.19 1.51 -12.07
CA THR A 308 8.45 0.85 -13.16
C THR A 308 6.96 1.11 -13.00
N GLN A 309 6.24 1.37 -14.08
CA GLN A 309 4.79 1.63 -14.07
C GLN A 309 4.01 0.48 -13.42
N THR A 310 4.31 -0.76 -13.79
CA THR A 310 3.74 -1.97 -13.17
C THR A 310 4.82 -3.00 -12.90
N VAL A 311 4.75 -3.62 -11.72
CA VAL A 311 5.59 -4.76 -11.33
C VAL A 311 4.68 -5.90 -10.90
N ALA A 312 4.66 -6.96 -11.73
CA ALA A 312 3.97 -8.21 -11.45
C ALA A 312 4.87 -9.15 -10.66
N PHE A 313 4.29 -9.85 -9.69
CA PHE A 313 4.89 -11.01 -9.08
C PHE A 313 3.76 -11.87 -8.51
N SER A 314 3.74 -13.17 -8.74
CA SER A 314 2.74 -14.07 -8.17
C SER A 314 1.29 -13.55 -8.39
N HIS A 315 0.58 -13.15 -7.35
CA HIS A 315 -0.84 -12.81 -7.37
C HIS A 315 -1.18 -11.34 -7.63
N TYR A 316 -0.20 -10.43 -7.68
CA TYR A 316 -0.48 -9.01 -7.89
C TYR A 316 0.49 -8.33 -8.85
N ASN A 317 -0.07 -7.37 -9.57
CA ASN A 317 0.63 -6.27 -10.21
C ASN A 317 0.53 -5.03 -9.30
N HIS A 318 1.67 -4.47 -8.91
CA HIS A 318 1.75 -3.21 -8.20
C HIS A 318 1.94 -2.06 -9.18
N ILE A 319 1.01 -1.11 -9.20
CA ILE A 319 1.05 0.05 -10.10
C ILE A 319 1.69 1.24 -9.38
N SER A 320 2.73 1.81 -9.96
CA SER A 320 3.33 3.07 -9.48
C SER A 320 2.30 4.20 -9.45
N ALA A 321 2.52 5.22 -8.62
CA ALA A 321 1.66 6.39 -8.59
C ALA A 321 1.59 7.08 -9.97
N GLN A 322 0.37 7.26 -10.47
CA GLN A 322 0.07 7.92 -11.72
C GLN A 322 -0.31 9.38 -11.46
N LEU A 323 0.50 10.28 -12.00
CA LEU A 323 0.23 11.72 -12.04
C LEU A 323 -0.63 12.07 -13.26
N PRO A 324 -1.37 13.18 -13.23
CA PRO A 324 -2.27 13.60 -14.30
C PRO A 324 -1.51 14.38 -15.39
N LEU A 325 -0.51 13.72 -16.00
CA LEU A 325 0.35 14.31 -17.02
C LEU A 325 -0.17 14.01 -18.44
N ASP A 326 0.00 14.95 -19.36
CA ASP A 326 -0.05 14.64 -20.79
C ASP A 326 1.22 13.87 -21.16
N VAL A 327 1.07 12.68 -21.75
CA VAL A 327 2.19 11.77 -22.01
C VAL A 327 3.13 12.30 -23.11
N LYS A 328 2.65 13.19 -23.99
CA LYS A 328 3.45 13.81 -25.06
C LYS A 328 4.30 14.95 -24.53
N THR A 329 3.73 15.79 -23.66
CA THR A 329 4.42 17.00 -23.16
C THR A 329 5.15 16.76 -21.83
N GLY A 330 4.71 15.78 -21.03
CA GLY A 330 5.18 15.58 -19.67
C GLY A 330 4.65 16.60 -18.66
N GLU A 331 3.74 17.49 -19.07
CA GLU A 331 3.15 18.53 -18.22
C GLU A 331 1.78 18.12 -17.68
N LEU A 332 1.33 18.76 -16.59
CA LEU A 332 0.00 18.51 -16.04
C LEU A 332 -1.08 18.85 -17.08
N VAL A 333 -2.12 18.03 -17.16
CA VAL A 333 -3.29 18.37 -17.97
C VAL A 333 -3.96 19.62 -17.43
N ALA A 334 -4.43 20.48 -18.34
CA ALA A 334 -5.19 21.67 -17.97
C ALA A 334 -6.56 21.30 -17.38
N GLY A 335 -7.12 22.20 -16.58
CA GLY A 335 -8.41 22.00 -15.91
C GLY A 335 -8.28 21.93 -14.40
N GLY A 336 -9.33 21.42 -13.75
CA GLY A 336 -9.41 21.24 -12.31
C GLY A 336 -9.24 19.77 -11.90
N ILE A 337 -9.78 19.43 -10.74
CA ILE A 337 -9.64 18.09 -10.18
C ILE A 337 -10.28 17.02 -11.07
N LYS A 338 -11.40 17.29 -11.74
CA LYS A 338 -12.08 16.29 -12.59
C LYS A 338 -11.22 15.88 -13.78
N GLU A 339 -10.63 16.84 -14.48
CA GLU A 339 -9.75 16.59 -15.62
C GLU A 339 -8.49 15.84 -15.18
N GLN A 340 -7.89 16.24 -14.05
CA GLN A 340 -6.73 15.56 -13.51
C GLN A 340 -7.04 14.13 -13.03
N ALA A 341 -8.13 13.93 -12.29
CA ALA A 341 -8.57 12.60 -11.87
C ALA A 341 -8.83 11.70 -13.09
N SER A 342 -9.51 12.20 -14.11
CA SER A 342 -9.75 11.44 -15.35
C SER A 342 -8.43 11.05 -16.02
N GLN A 343 -7.44 11.94 -16.04
CA GLN A 343 -6.12 11.62 -16.60
C GLN A 343 -5.40 10.53 -15.81
N CYS A 344 -5.41 10.59 -14.47
CA CYS A 344 -4.87 9.54 -13.62
C CYS A 344 -5.51 8.17 -13.93
N PHE A 345 -6.83 8.10 -14.04
CA PHE A 345 -7.53 6.85 -14.35
C PHE A 345 -7.30 6.37 -15.80
N LYS A 346 -7.12 7.28 -16.77
CA LYS A 346 -6.69 6.91 -18.13
C LYS A 346 -5.32 6.24 -18.12
N HIS A 347 -4.37 6.76 -17.33
CA HIS A 347 -3.05 6.12 -17.19
C HIS A 347 -3.15 4.76 -16.51
N LEU A 348 -3.91 4.65 -15.42
CA LEU A 348 -4.14 3.36 -14.76
C LEU A 348 -4.71 2.34 -15.76
N LYS A 349 -5.77 2.71 -16.49
CA LYS A 349 -6.37 1.85 -17.53
C LYS A 349 -5.34 1.45 -18.59
N ALA A 350 -4.57 2.40 -19.12
CA ALA A 350 -3.57 2.12 -20.15
C ALA A 350 -2.46 1.17 -19.67
N ILE A 351 -2.01 1.30 -18.40
CA ILE A 351 -1.02 0.40 -17.81
C ILE A 351 -1.62 -0.99 -17.61
N VAL A 352 -2.82 -1.08 -17.05
CA VAL A 352 -3.54 -2.35 -16.83
C VAL A 352 -3.76 -3.09 -18.16
N GLU A 353 -4.22 -2.39 -19.20
CA GLU A 353 -4.43 -2.98 -20.53
C GLU A 353 -3.11 -3.37 -21.22
N SER A 354 -1.98 -2.71 -20.88
CA SER A 354 -0.67 -3.07 -21.47
C SER A 354 -0.08 -4.39 -20.96
N ILE A 355 -0.68 -4.96 -19.91
CA ILE A 355 -0.31 -6.26 -19.33
C ILE A 355 -1.47 -7.26 -19.44
N ASP A 356 -2.35 -7.09 -20.43
CA ASP A 356 -3.49 -7.98 -20.73
C ASP A 356 -4.50 -8.14 -19.58
N HIS A 357 -4.61 -7.13 -18.72
CA HIS A 357 -5.60 -7.05 -17.65
C HIS A 357 -6.69 -6.02 -17.97
N THR A 358 -7.75 -6.01 -17.16
CA THR A 358 -8.86 -5.04 -17.23
C THR A 358 -9.03 -4.30 -15.91
N LEU A 359 -9.78 -3.17 -15.92
CA LEU A 359 -10.07 -2.45 -14.68
C LEU A 359 -10.88 -3.28 -13.67
N ALA A 360 -11.58 -4.34 -14.12
CA ALA A 360 -12.27 -5.26 -13.21
C ALA A 360 -11.29 -6.09 -12.35
N ASP A 361 -10.03 -6.20 -12.77
CA ASP A 361 -8.98 -6.91 -12.02
C ASP A 361 -8.36 -6.04 -10.92
N VAL A 362 -8.67 -4.74 -10.87
CA VAL A 362 -8.14 -3.86 -9.82
C VAL A 362 -8.77 -4.24 -8.49
N VAL A 363 -7.94 -4.52 -7.48
CA VAL A 363 -8.38 -4.90 -6.13
C VAL A 363 -8.27 -3.77 -5.11
N LYS A 364 -7.38 -2.79 -5.35
CA LYS A 364 -7.18 -1.64 -4.48
C LYS A 364 -6.79 -0.40 -5.29
N VAL A 365 -7.37 0.75 -4.94
CA VAL A 365 -6.92 2.07 -5.40
C VAL A 365 -6.64 2.98 -4.22
N ASN A 366 -5.50 3.64 -4.22
CA ASN A 366 -5.17 4.67 -3.25
C ASN A 366 -5.21 6.05 -3.92
N LEU A 367 -6.00 6.95 -3.36
CA LEU A 367 -6.16 8.33 -3.80
C LEU A 367 -5.41 9.25 -2.85
N TYR A 368 -4.52 10.07 -3.38
CA TYR A 368 -3.89 11.16 -2.65
C TYR A 368 -4.34 12.48 -3.28
N LEU A 369 -5.01 13.31 -2.51
CA LEU A 369 -5.56 14.59 -2.95
C LEU A 369 -4.74 15.75 -2.39
N LYS A 370 -4.68 16.86 -3.12
CA LYS A 370 -4.17 18.12 -2.56
C LYS A 370 -5.19 18.77 -1.62
N ASN A 371 -6.48 18.69 -1.97
CA ASN A 371 -7.58 19.17 -1.15
C ASN A 371 -8.59 18.04 -0.92
N ILE A 372 -8.96 17.77 0.34
CA ILE A 372 -9.90 16.70 0.66
C ILE A 372 -11.33 17.01 0.21
N ASP A 373 -11.69 18.28 0.09
CA ASP A 373 -13.03 18.71 -0.31
C ASP A 373 -13.36 18.35 -1.76
N ASP A 374 -12.34 18.05 -2.56
CA ASP A 374 -12.50 17.63 -3.95
C ASP A 374 -13.01 16.17 -4.09
N ILE A 375 -13.15 15.43 -2.99
CA ILE A 375 -13.50 14.00 -3.00
C ILE A 375 -14.79 13.70 -3.78
N ALA A 376 -15.82 14.55 -3.69
CA ALA A 376 -17.08 14.34 -4.40
C ALA A 376 -16.90 14.45 -5.92
N ALA A 377 -16.06 15.38 -6.38
CA ALA A 377 -15.74 15.53 -7.80
C ALA A 377 -14.90 14.35 -8.32
N VAL A 378 -14.00 13.82 -7.48
CA VAL A 378 -13.22 12.61 -7.79
C VAL A 378 -14.12 11.37 -7.82
N ASP A 379 -15.09 11.27 -6.92
CA ASP A 379 -16.03 10.15 -6.84
C ASP A 379 -16.90 10.04 -8.11
N GLU A 380 -17.34 11.18 -8.67
CA GLU A 380 -18.04 11.21 -9.95
C GLU A 380 -17.19 10.64 -11.10
N VAL A 381 -15.92 11.02 -11.16
CA VAL A 381 -14.99 10.46 -12.16
C VAL A 381 -14.73 8.98 -11.88
N TYR A 382 -14.46 8.62 -10.63
CA TYR A 382 -14.19 7.24 -10.19
C TYR A 382 -15.31 6.30 -10.61
N ALA A 383 -16.57 6.69 -10.40
CA ALA A 383 -17.73 5.88 -10.76
C ALA A 383 -17.83 5.58 -12.27
N SER A 384 -17.24 6.41 -13.14
CA SER A 384 -17.20 6.12 -14.58
C SER A 384 -16.20 5.02 -14.95
N TYR A 385 -15.16 4.80 -14.14
CA TYR A 385 -14.19 3.71 -14.32
C TYR A 385 -14.59 2.45 -13.55
N PHE A 386 -15.38 2.62 -12.49
CA PHE A 386 -15.72 1.59 -11.52
C PHE A 386 -17.23 1.62 -11.17
N PRO A 387 -18.12 1.35 -12.13
CA PRO A 387 -19.57 1.55 -11.97
C PRO A 387 -20.23 0.68 -10.90
N GLY A 388 -19.56 -0.38 -10.42
CA GLY A 388 -20.02 -1.26 -9.33
C GLY A 388 -19.50 -0.90 -7.94
N GLY A 389 -18.74 0.19 -7.80
CA GLY A 389 -18.15 0.56 -6.50
C GLY A 389 -17.07 -0.41 -6.03
N VAL A 390 -16.25 -0.92 -6.95
CA VAL A 390 -15.04 -1.72 -6.68
C VAL A 390 -13.89 -1.06 -7.42
N PRO A 391 -12.66 -1.04 -6.93
CA PRO A 391 -12.04 -1.80 -5.83
C PRO A 391 -12.27 -1.29 -4.40
N ALA A 392 -11.54 -1.88 -3.43
CA ALA A 392 -11.26 -1.25 -2.14
C ALA A 392 -10.50 0.07 -2.36
N ARG A 393 -10.62 1.01 -1.41
CA ARG A 393 -10.10 2.37 -1.53
C ARG A 393 -9.48 2.91 -0.27
N ARG A 394 -8.47 3.76 -0.44
CA ARG A 394 -8.05 4.73 0.57
C ARG A 394 -8.03 6.11 -0.04
N THR A 395 -8.47 7.12 0.71
CA THR A 395 -8.34 8.52 0.34
C THR A 395 -7.67 9.29 1.46
N VAL A 396 -6.66 10.09 1.14
CA VAL A 396 -6.00 11.04 2.06
C VAL A 396 -5.75 12.35 1.33
N ALA A 397 -5.78 13.47 2.05
CA ALA A 397 -5.19 14.71 1.55
C ALA A 397 -3.76 14.86 2.04
N VAL A 398 -2.85 15.27 1.16
CA VAL A 398 -1.41 15.38 1.40
C VAL A 398 -0.95 16.82 1.24
N GLY A 399 0.19 17.18 1.82
CA GLY A 399 0.65 18.57 1.84
C GLY A 399 0.91 19.15 0.45
N ALA A 400 1.44 18.34 -0.46
CA ALA A 400 1.54 18.64 -1.88
C ALA A 400 1.73 17.35 -2.69
N LEU A 401 1.59 17.48 -4.00
CA LEU A 401 1.84 16.42 -4.97
C LEU A 401 2.88 16.89 -5.99
N PRO A 402 3.65 15.97 -6.60
CA PRO A 402 4.64 16.31 -7.61
C PRO A 402 4.06 17.18 -8.73
N LYS A 403 4.87 18.13 -9.23
CA LYS A 403 4.48 19.15 -10.21
C LYS A 403 3.30 20.05 -9.80
N GLY A 404 2.85 19.99 -8.55
CA GLY A 404 1.69 20.76 -8.08
C GLY A 404 0.35 20.15 -8.49
N ALA A 405 0.31 18.86 -8.83
CA ALA A 405 -0.92 18.15 -9.15
C ALA A 405 -1.98 18.26 -8.02
N LEU A 406 -3.24 18.07 -8.38
CA LEU A 406 -4.38 18.04 -7.45
C LEU A 406 -4.68 16.63 -6.96
N ILE A 407 -4.28 15.61 -7.73
CA ILE A 407 -4.46 14.20 -7.41
C ILE A 407 -3.29 13.38 -7.97
N GLN A 408 -2.95 12.29 -7.28
CA GLN A 408 -2.26 11.14 -7.87
C GLN A 408 -2.96 9.87 -7.37
N ILE A 409 -2.85 8.79 -8.14
CA ILE A 409 -3.42 7.48 -7.75
C ILE A 409 -2.39 6.37 -7.89
N ASP A 410 -2.35 5.44 -6.96
CA ASP A 410 -1.69 4.15 -7.15
C ASP A 410 -2.70 3.01 -7.00
N ALA A 411 -2.34 1.81 -7.46
CA ALA A 411 -3.27 0.69 -7.48
C ALA A 411 -2.57 -0.66 -7.29
N VAL A 412 -3.36 -1.64 -6.84
CA VAL A 412 -3.01 -3.06 -6.86
C VAL A 412 -4.01 -3.77 -7.76
N VAL A 413 -3.49 -4.56 -8.69
CA VAL A 413 -4.28 -5.29 -9.69
C VAL A 413 -4.02 -6.77 -9.47
N ALA A 414 -5.08 -7.56 -9.42
CA ALA A 414 -5.00 -9.01 -9.41
C ALA A 414 -4.16 -9.51 -10.60
N ASN A 415 -3.27 -10.46 -10.34
CA ASN A 415 -2.46 -11.16 -11.34
C ASN A 415 -2.76 -12.65 -11.23
N ALA A 416 -3.15 -13.29 -12.33
CA ALA A 416 -3.34 -14.73 -12.37
C ALA A 416 -2.11 -15.39 -12.99
N GLU A 417 -1.10 -15.72 -12.20
CA GLU A 417 -0.12 -16.71 -12.65
C GLU A 417 -0.78 -18.09 -12.68
N GLY A 418 -0.98 -18.65 -13.88
CA GLY A 418 -1.39 -20.04 -14.06
C GLY A 418 -2.56 -20.32 -15.02
N THR A 419 -3.20 -19.30 -15.59
CA THR A 419 -4.14 -19.53 -16.71
C THR A 419 -3.92 -18.44 -17.75
N PRO A 420 -3.41 -18.76 -18.95
CA PRO A 420 -3.49 -17.83 -20.06
C PRO A 420 -4.95 -17.39 -20.20
N PRO A 421 -5.25 -16.12 -20.56
CA PRO A 421 -6.57 -15.81 -21.10
C PRO A 421 -6.83 -16.82 -22.21
N ALA A 422 -7.90 -17.61 -22.10
CA ALA A 422 -8.30 -18.44 -23.22
C ALA A 422 -8.59 -17.49 -24.39
N ALA A 423 -7.89 -17.73 -25.50
CA ALA A 423 -7.96 -16.92 -26.72
C ALA A 423 -9.40 -16.77 -27.27
#